data_AF-N9KTK6-F1
#
_entry.id   AF-N9KTK6-F1
#
_cell.length_a   1.000
_cell.length_b   1.000
_cell.length_c   1.000
_cell.angle_alpha   90.00
_cell.angle_beta   90.00
_cell.angle_gamma   90.00
#
_symmetry.space_group_name_H-M   'P 1'
#
loop_
_entity.id
_entity.type
_entity.pdbx_description
1 polymer ?
#
loop_
_entity_poly.entity_id
_entity_poly.type
_entity_poly.pdbx_seq_one_letter_code
_entity_poly.pdbx_strand_id
1 'polypeptide(L)'
;MWVWAISWGILMSTSVSAQIAATSPGVQQQFRDHISEIHFSEHSSSPLQGKWLFYPSQFIVQPSSVLLSKTVELPASFKILTNSNIGYGTFISHYKIPKEFIGRRIAIRIPAQYGAYRVYVNGEFIVRLGQISKTPEQQITEKAPRIGYFVADSEYITLSIQASNYTHLHGGLERPMQIGVAGTVNRQFQQLMMSIAMACGAVLGVGVFNILFSIFRGSKERNSKSIFVFGCFIIFLALHNMFSAPYAYSVFTNIDWLWGTRLEYLFTFLAVLFFLSYMHLFNQRYLKPLIYYIAIVLLILNISVTLFSTPELFERLALYSAIYGLVIIGNFMYGFYQTLRDKQPYSRLNLFAIIFLCLTFLNDYLLLINVIQTTHLSFISTSLYALLIMFQQSRHYAHQTYQTEQLNFNLIELNSSLDQKVKERTQQLHQLNAKLEHQMKIDALTGAFNRRALNSEIQQKFLQSQQHSHATLLFAMLDVDYFKNYNDHYGHSKGDEILQNLVKVIQASLPQSGYLARYGGEEFAILLGDIPIQVALQYLERVIQQIREQQFEHLNRPDGKAWITVSVGAAWISPQHQYADIHALMKAADVQLYLAKHTGRDQLNFEQGAD
;
A
#
# COMPACT_ATOMS: atom_id res chain seq x y z
N MET A 1 19.05 -22.89 -60.04
CA MET A 1 18.48 -22.44 -61.33
C MET A 1 18.11 -20.97 -61.24
N TRP A 2 19.16 -20.16 -61.24
CA TRP A 2 19.16 -18.71 -61.30
C TRP A 2 19.94 -18.38 -62.58
N VAL A 3 19.55 -17.34 -63.34
CA VAL A 3 20.24 -16.70 -64.50
C VAL A 3 19.40 -16.56 -65.81
N TRP A 4 18.22 -17.16 -65.98
CA TRP A 4 17.49 -17.07 -67.28
C TRP A 4 16.08 -16.44 -67.25
N ALA A 5 15.88 -15.31 -66.55
CA ALA A 5 14.59 -14.59 -66.58
C ALA A 5 14.71 -13.05 -66.69
N ILE A 6 15.87 -12.51 -67.08
CA ILE A 6 16.11 -11.05 -67.12
C ILE A 6 15.99 -10.46 -68.55
N SER A 7 15.86 -11.27 -69.59
CA SER A 7 16.03 -10.77 -70.97
C SER A 7 14.74 -10.48 -71.75
N TRP A 8 13.55 -10.49 -71.12
CA TRP A 8 12.26 -10.22 -71.79
C TRP A 8 11.39 -9.12 -71.14
N GLY A 9 11.97 -8.32 -70.23
CA GLY A 9 11.26 -7.22 -69.55
C GLY A 9 11.68 -5.79 -69.97
N ILE A 10 12.66 -5.63 -70.87
CA ILE A 10 13.30 -4.33 -71.14
C ILE A 10 12.65 -3.57 -72.32
N LEU A 11 11.61 -4.11 -72.97
CA LEU A 11 11.09 -3.55 -74.23
C LEU A 11 9.76 -2.77 -74.16
N MET A 12 9.22 -2.43 -72.98
CA MET A 12 8.05 -1.53 -72.89
C MET A 12 8.04 -0.57 -71.69
N SER A 13 9.14 0.16 -71.44
CA SER A 13 9.07 1.43 -70.70
C SER A 13 9.02 2.60 -71.69
N THR A 14 7.87 2.82 -72.32
CA THR A 14 7.66 4.07 -73.06
C THR A 14 7.67 5.22 -72.06
N SER A 15 8.59 6.17 -72.26
CA SER A 15 8.69 7.36 -71.41
C SER A 15 7.33 8.06 -71.33
N VAL A 16 7.05 8.73 -70.21
CA VAL A 16 5.81 9.51 -70.04
C VAL A 16 5.61 10.50 -71.20
N SER A 17 6.69 11.04 -71.77
CA SER A 17 6.65 11.84 -73.00
C SER A 17 6.16 11.08 -74.23
N ALA A 18 6.51 9.81 -74.40
CA ALA A 18 6.02 8.94 -75.47
C ALA A 18 4.57 8.48 -75.24
N GLN A 19 4.15 8.26 -73.99
CA GLN A 19 2.76 7.97 -73.65
C GLN A 19 1.86 9.20 -73.86
N ILE A 20 2.29 10.39 -73.47
CA ILE A 20 1.59 11.66 -73.73
C ILE A 20 1.50 11.93 -75.24
N ALA A 21 2.58 11.72 -75.98
CA ALA A 21 2.61 11.88 -77.44
C ALA A 21 1.64 10.92 -78.16
N ALA A 22 1.35 9.75 -77.59
CA ALA A 22 0.42 8.76 -78.12
C ALA A 22 -1.05 9.00 -77.74
N THR A 23 -1.36 10.01 -76.90
CA THR A 23 -2.75 10.32 -76.48
C THR A 23 -3.39 11.42 -77.31
N SER A 24 -4.73 11.45 -77.33
CA SER A 24 -5.50 12.44 -78.10
C SER A 24 -5.17 13.88 -77.67
N PRO A 25 -5.29 14.89 -78.56
CA PRO A 25 -4.94 16.29 -78.28
C PRO A 25 -5.61 16.86 -77.01
N GLY A 26 -6.84 16.41 -76.71
CA GLY A 26 -7.57 16.79 -75.50
C GLY A 26 -6.94 16.29 -74.20
N VAL A 27 -6.36 15.07 -74.19
CA VAL A 27 -5.62 14.53 -73.03
C VAL A 27 -4.31 15.30 -72.84
N GLN A 28 -3.61 15.66 -73.92
CA GLN A 28 -2.38 16.45 -73.85
C GLN A 28 -2.60 17.87 -73.31
N GLN A 29 -3.76 18.47 -73.56
CA GLN A 29 -4.13 19.78 -73.02
C GLN A 29 -4.55 19.68 -71.55
N GLN A 30 -5.38 18.68 -71.19
CA GLN A 30 -5.69 18.39 -69.78
C GLN A 30 -4.44 18.10 -68.94
N PHE A 31 -3.46 17.40 -69.51
CA PHE A 31 -2.17 17.13 -68.88
C PHE A 31 -1.42 18.43 -68.56
N ARG A 32 -1.29 19.34 -69.53
CA ARG A 32 -0.57 20.62 -69.37
C ARG A 32 -1.23 21.55 -68.35
N ASP A 33 -2.56 21.56 -68.29
CA ASP A 33 -3.32 22.45 -67.40
C ASP A 33 -3.34 21.97 -65.92
N HIS A 34 -2.92 20.72 -65.64
CA HIS A 34 -3.03 20.08 -64.32
C HIS A 34 -1.71 19.52 -63.77
N ILE A 35 -0.55 19.94 -64.30
CA ILE A 35 0.75 19.54 -63.74
C ILE A 35 0.99 20.26 -62.41
N SER A 36 1.18 19.49 -61.34
CA SER A 36 1.57 20.01 -60.04
C SER A 36 3.07 19.79 -59.81
N GLU A 37 3.81 20.86 -59.47
CA GLU A 37 5.22 20.73 -59.10
C GLU A 37 5.35 20.26 -57.65
N ILE A 38 6.21 19.27 -57.40
CA ILE A 38 6.49 18.79 -56.04
C ILE A 38 7.91 19.21 -55.65
N HIS A 39 8.03 19.81 -54.46
CA HIS A 39 9.31 20.16 -53.87
C HIS A 39 9.57 19.31 -52.62
N PHE A 40 10.51 18.37 -52.72
CA PHE A 40 11.06 17.61 -51.59
C PHE A 40 12.59 17.55 -51.70
N SER A 41 13.27 17.22 -50.60
CA SER A 41 14.74 17.14 -50.53
C SER A 41 15.19 15.77 -50.04
N GLU A 42 16.51 15.57 -49.91
CA GLU A 42 17.08 14.39 -49.23
C GLU A 42 16.62 14.23 -47.78
N HIS A 43 16.06 15.27 -47.14
CA HIS A 43 15.70 15.24 -45.72
C HIS A 43 14.24 15.61 -45.43
N SER A 44 13.50 16.09 -46.43
CA SER A 44 12.08 16.45 -46.31
C SER A 44 11.22 15.69 -47.31
N SER A 45 9.97 15.42 -46.93
CA SER A 45 8.92 14.96 -47.84
C SER A 45 8.01 16.14 -48.20
N SER A 46 7.24 16.00 -49.26
CA SER A 46 6.24 16.99 -49.69
C SER A 46 4.83 16.39 -49.64
N PRO A 47 3.80 17.16 -49.27
CA PRO A 47 2.42 16.70 -49.41
C PRO A 47 2.05 16.57 -50.89
N LEU A 48 1.28 15.53 -51.24
CA LEU A 48 0.67 15.39 -52.57
C LEU A 48 -0.55 16.32 -52.69
N GLN A 49 -0.26 17.61 -52.86
CA GLN A 49 -1.25 18.66 -53.11
C GLN A 49 -1.42 18.90 -54.62
N GLY A 50 -2.43 19.68 -55.00
CA GLY A 50 -2.70 20.03 -56.38
C GLY A 50 -4.06 19.52 -56.86
N LYS A 51 -4.31 19.74 -58.15
CA LYS A 51 -5.58 19.38 -58.79
C LYS A 51 -5.55 17.93 -59.26
N TRP A 52 -6.63 17.22 -58.96
CA TRP A 52 -6.86 15.83 -59.34
C TRP A 52 -8.07 15.74 -60.26
N LEU A 53 -8.01 14.85 -61.24
CA LEU A 53 -9.14 14.45 -62.05
C LEU A 53 -9.83 13.26 -61.38
N PHE A 54 -11.07 13.44 -60.96
CA PHE A 54 -11.91 12.39 -60.39
C PHE A 54 -12.89 11.86 -61.44
N TYR A 55 -12.80 10.56 -61.72
CA TYR A 55 -13.68 9.82 -62.61
C TYR A 55 -14.64 8.95 -61.77
N PRO A 56 -15.89 9.41 -61.54
CA PRO A 56 -16.85 8.67 -60.73
C PRO A 56 -17.29 7.38 -61.45
N SER A 57 -17.46 6.30 -60.69
CA SER A 57 -17.93 4.99 -61.17
C SER A 57 -17.08 4.37 -62.28
N GLN A 58 -15.79 4.72 -62.35
CA GLN A 58 -14.84 4.20 -63.34
C GLN A 58 -13.57 3.72 -62.64
N PHE A 59 -13.08 2.54 -63.02
CA PHE A 59 -11.74 2.07 -62.68
C PHE A 59 -10.87 2.12 -63.91
N ILE A 60 -10.09 3.19 -64.00
CA ILE A 60 -9.14 3.42 -65.08
C ILE A 60 -7.75 3.59 -64.48
N VAL A 61 -6.72 3.43 -65.30
CA VAL A 61 -5.32 3.61 -64.87
C VAL A 61 -4.70 4.83 -65.55
N GLN A 62 -5.14 5.14 -66.77
CA GLN A 62 -4.73 6.32 -67.52
C GLN A 62 -5.92 7.26 -67.74
N PRO A 63 -5.69 8.58 -67.84
CA PRO A 63 -6.73 9.54 -68.11
C PRO A 63 -7.38 9.27 -69.48
N SER A 64 -8.70 9.47 -69.56
CA SER A 64 -9.47 9.32 -70.79
C SER A 64 -10.09 10.65 -71.17
N SER A 65 -9.95 11.05 -72.44
CA SER A 65 -10.61 12.23 -73.01
C SER A 65 -12.10 12.03 -73.27
N VAL A 66 -12.58 10.79 -73.22
CA VAL A 66 -13.99 10.44 -73.52
C VAL A 66 -14.84 10.39 -72.25
N LEU A 67 -14.23 10.02 -71.12
CA LEU A 67 -14.93 9.91 -69.84
C LEU A 67 -15.04 11.26 -69.15
N LEU A 68 -16.21 11.54 -68.57
CA LEU A 68 -16.45 12.75 -67.79
C LEU A 68 -15.65 12.71 -66.48
N SER A 69 -14.74 13.66 -66.31
CA SER A 69 -13.99 13.90 -65.07
C SER A 69 -14.43 15.16 -64.36
N LYS A 70 -14.32 15.19 -63.03
CA LYS A 70 -14.42 16.41 -62.21
C LYS A 70 -13.03 16.78 -61.69
N THR A 71 -12.65 18.06 -61.76
CA THR A 71 -11.44 18.53 -61.09
C THR A 71 -11.71 18.71 -59.59
N VAL A 72 -10.88 18.09 -58.76
CA VAL A 72 -11.02 18.06 -57.30
C VAL A 72 -9.68 18.34 -56.64
N GLU A 73 -9.68 18.80 -55.40
CA GLU A 73 -8.47 18.93 -54.59
C GLU A 73 -8.50 17.86 -53.51
N LEU A 74 -7.36 17.18 -53.30
CA LEU A 74 -7.22 16.21 -52.21
C LEU A 74 -6.60 16.87 -50.98
N PRO A 75 -6.98 16.48 -49.75
CA PRO A 75 -7.91 15.39 -49.43
C PRO A 75 -9.40 15.70 -49.69
N ALA A 76 -10.15 14.71 -50.17
CA ALA A 76 -11.59 14.83 -50.46
C ALA A 76 -12.37 13.56 -50.09
N SER A 77 -13.56 13.74 -49.52
CA SER A 77 -14.49 12.66 -49.22
C SER A 77 -15.46 12.39 -50.37
N PHE A 78 -15.89 11.14 -50.53
CA PHE A 78 -16.95 10.79 -51.48
C PHE A 78 -18.24 11.54 -51.19
N LYS A 79 -18.57 11.82 -49.92
CA LYS A 79 -19.73 12.65 -49.57
C LYS A 79 -19.72 14.00 -50.28
N ILE A 80 -18.57 14.67 -50.35
CA ILE A 80 -18.42 15.96 -51.03
C ILE A 80 -18.46 15.78 -52.56
N LEU A 81 -17.88 14.70 -53.07
CA LEU A 81 -17.70 14.47 -54.52
C LEU A 81 -18.94 13.91 -55.24
N THR A 82 -19.70 13.07 -54.55
CA THR A 82 -20.82 12.27 -55.10
C THR A 82 -22.11 12.39 -54.29
N ASN A 83 -22.17 13.24 -53.26
CA ASN A 83 -23.28 13.35 -52.29
C ASN A 83 -23.56 12.07 -51.49
N SER A 84 -22.66 11.08 -51.55
CA SER A 84 -22.80 9.79 -50.86
C SER A 84 -21.43 9.33 -50.38
N ASN A 85 -21.36 8.76 -49.17
CA ASN A 85 -20.15 8.07 -48.69
C ASN A 85 -19.89 6.77 -49.45
N ILE A 86 -20.91 6.24 -50.13
CA ILE A 86 -20.85 5.03 -50.92
C ILE A 86 -20.54 5.40 -52.36
N GLY A 87 -19.50 4.78 -52.91
CA GLY A 87 -19.14 4.96 -54.30
C GLY A 87 -17.79 4.34 -54.62
N TYR A 88 -17.45 4.38 -55.90
CA TYR A 88 -16.13 4.03 -56.40
C TYR A 88 -15.74 4.98 -57.52
N GLY A 89 -14.44 5.10 -57.77
CA GLY A 89 -13.93 5.96 -58.83
C GLY A 89 -12.41 5.95 -58.90
N THR A 90 -11.88 6.71 -59.85
CA THR A 90 -10.43 6.88 -60.03
C THR A 90 -10.05 8.34 -59.86
N PHE A 91 -9.01 8.60 -59.07
CA PHE A 91 -8.34 9.88 -58.94
C PHE A 91 -7.04 9.85 -59.74
N ILE A 92 -6.83 10.79 -60.65
CA ILE A 92 -5.61 10.87 -61.48
C ILE A 92 -5.00 12.27 -61.35
N SER A 93 -3.70 12.36 -61.13
CA SER A 93 -2.97 13.64 -61.17
C SER A 93 -1.58 13.46 -61.76
N HIS A 94 -1.02 14.57 -62.26
CA HIS A 94 0.27 14.61 -62.93
C HIS A 94 1.23 15.46 -62.11
N TYR A 95 2.40 14.91 -61.84
CA TYR A 95 3.39 15.53 -60.97
C TYR A 95 4.75 15.66 -61.65
N LYS A 96 5.43 16.76 -61.38
CA LYS A 96 6.81 17.00 -61.79
C LYS A 96 7.74 16.73 -60.60
N ILE A 97 8.63 15.74 -60.76
CA ILE A 97 9.66 15.36 -59.79
C ILE A 97 10.92 16.21 -60.01
N PRO A 98 11.62 16.66 -58.96
CA PRO A 98 12.90 17.36 -59.12
C PRO A 98 13.94 16.50 -59.86
N LYS A 99 14.63 17.10 -60.84
CA LYS A 99 15.58 16.39 -61.73
C LYS A 99 16.68 15.62 -60.99
N GLU A 100 17.10 16.11 -59.83
CA GLU A 100 18.13 15.49 -58.98
C GLU A 100 17.74 14.12 -58.40
N PHE A 101 16.44 13.78 -58.41
CA PHE A 101 15.94 12.50 -57.90
C PHE A 101 15.49 11.51 -58.98
N ILE A 102 15.72 11.82 -60.26
CA ILE A 102 15.51 10.86 -61.36
C ILE A 102 16.48 9.68 -61.19
N GLY A 103 16.00 8.45 -61.43
CA GLY A 103 16.72 7.19 -61.21
C GLY A 103 16.81 6.74 -59.75
N ARG A 104 16.27 7.52 -58.79
CA ARG A 104 16.26 7.15 -57.38
C ARG A 104 14.94 6.50 -56.96
N ARG A 105 15.01 5.74 -55.87
CA ARG A 105 13.83 5.12 -55.25
C ARG A 105 13.05 6.17 -54.46
N ILE A 106 11.84 6.45 -54.94
CA ILE A 106 10.87 7.35 -54.33
C ILE A 106 9.84 6.53 -53.57
N ALA A 107 9.27 7.12 -52.52
CA ALA A 107 8.20 6.54 -51.76
C ALA A 107 7.00 7.50 -51.64
N ILE A 108 5.80 6.93 -51.69
CA ILE A 108 4.55 7.62 -51.40
C ILE A 108 3.99 7.02 -50.11
N ARG A 109 3.94 7.83 -49.05
CA ARG A 109 3.28 7.47 -47.79
C ARG A 109 1.79 7.77 -47.91
N ILE A 110 1.01 6.70 -47.91
CA ILE A 110 -0.44 6.75 -47.88
C ILE A 110 -0.88 6.47 -46.45
N PRO A 111 -1.42 7.46 -45.72
CA PRO A 111 -1.97 7.22 -44.39
C PRO A 111 -3.17 6.26 -44.48
N ALA A 112 -3.67 5.77 -43.34
CA ALA A 112 -4.89 4.98 -43.32
C ALA A 112 -6.04 5.79 -43.95
N GLN A 113 -6.54 5.33 -45.11
CA GLN A 113 -7.70 5.89 -45.81
C GLN A 113 -8.95 5.06 -45.50
N TYR A 114 -10.12 5.60 -45.81
CA TYR A 114 -11.38 4.89 -45.67
C TYR A 114 -11.71 4.11 -46.96
N GLY A 115 -12.15 2.86 -46.81
CA GLY A 115 -12.47 1.96 -47.92
C GLY A 115 -11.26 1.16 -48.44
N ALA A 116 -11.30 0.79 -49.71
CA ALA A 116 -10.22 0.07 -50.40
C ALA A 116 -9.64 0.93 -51.52
N TYR A 117 -8.33 0.78 -51.79
CA TYR A 117 -7.68 1.47 -52.89
C TYR A 117 -6.57 0.68 -53.58
N ARG A 118 -6.28 1.05 -54.83
CA ARG A 118 -5.09 0.64 -55.59
C ARG A 118 -4.40 1.84 -56.15
N VAL A 119 -3.08 1.88 -56.03
CA VAL A 119 -2.24 2.97 -56.51
C VAL A 119 -1.35 2.49 -57.64
N TYR A 120 -1.33 3.29 -58.71
CA TYR A 120 -0.50 3.08 -59.88
C TYR A 120 0.34 4.32 -60.14
N VAL A 121 1.59 4.12 -60.55
CA VAL A 121 2.48 5.19 -61.01
C VAL A 121 2.87 4.86 -62.44
N ASN A 122 2.63 5.78 -63.37
CA ASN A 122 2.87 5.60 -64.80
C ASN A 122 2.21 4.34 -65.40
N GLY A 123 1.10 3.89 -64.81
CA GLY A 123 0.40 2.67 -65.21
C GLY A 123 0.85 1.40 -64.49
N GLU A 124 2.00 1.43 -63.81
CA GLU A 124 2.50 0.29 -63.05
C GLU A 124 1.87 0.23 -61.66
N PHE A 125 1.53 -0.98 -61.22
CA PHE A 125 0.95 -1.22 -59.91
C PHE A 125 2.00 -1.07 -58.80
N ILE A 126 1.70 -0.22 -57.80
CA ILE A 126 2.63 0.05 -56.70
C ILE A 126 2.16 -0.59 -55.40
N VAL A 127 0.91 -0.33 -55.01
CA VAL A 127 0.37 -0.79 -53.73
C VAL A 127 -1.14 -0.91 -53.76
N ARG A 128 -1.66 -1.86 -52.98
CA ARG A 128 -3.08 -2.09 -52.73
C ARG A 128 -3.34 -2.08 -51.23
N LEU A 129 -4.51 -1.56 -50.85
CA LEU A 129 -5.07 -1.70 -49.52
C LEU A 129 -6.50 -2.23 -49.64
N GLY A 130 -6.80 -3.36 -48.98
CA GLY A 130 -8.07 -4.05 -49.13
C GLY A 130 -8.32 -4.60 -50.54
N GLN A 131 -9.59 -4.85 -50.86
CA GLN A 131 -10.03 -5.30 -52.18
C GLN A 131 -11.03 -4.30 -52.75
N ILE A 132 -10.64 -3.63 -53.85
CA ILE A 132 -11.57 -2.76 -54.59
C ILE A 132 -12.59 -3.59 -55.37
N SER A 133 -13.82 -3.10 -55.43
CA SER A 133 -14.88 -3.69 -56.24
C SER A 133 -15.86 -2.62 -56.72
N LYS A 134 -16.62 -2.95 -57.77
CA LYS A 134 -17.80 -2.19 -58.22
C LYS A 134 -19.08 -2.57 -57.47
N THR A 135 -19.04 -3.68 -56.72
CA THR A 135 -20.16 -4.19 -55.92
C THR A 135 -19.77 -4.29 -54.44
N PRO A 136 -20.73 -4.09 -53.51
CA PRO A 136 -20.47 -4.17 -52.08
C PRO A 136 -19.95 -5.54 -51.61
N GLU A 137 -20.45 -6.64 -52.17
CA GLU A 137 -20.22 -8.00 -51.66
C GLU A 137 -18.77 -8.47 -51.83
N GLN A 138 -18.07 -7.91 -52.81
CA GLN A 138 -16.68 -8.26 -53.13
C GLN A 138 -15.68 -7.22 -52.62
N GLN A 139 -16.16 -6.12 -52.03
CA GLN A 139 -15.30 -5.06 -51.51
C GLN A 139 -14.85 -5.41 -50.10
N ILE A 140 -13.54 -5.37 -49.85
CA ILE A 140 -12.96 -5.59 -48.53
C ILE A 140 -12.27 -4.30 -48.11
N THR A 141 -12.75 -3.67 -47.04
CA THR A 141 -12.12 -2.47 -46.47
C THR A 141 -10.94 -2.88 -45.61
N GLU A 142 -9.85 -2.12 -45.69
CA GLU A 142 -8.70 -2.26 -44.80
C GLU A 142 -8.22 -0.83 -44.47
N LYS A 143 -8.05 -0.51 -43.19
CA LYS A 143 -7.64 0.82 -42.69
C LYS A 143 -6.22 0.73 -42.12
N ALA A 144 -5.21 0.59 -42.98
CA ALA A 144 -3.81 0.55 -42.58
C ALA A 144 -2.97 1.55 -43.40
N PRO A 145 -1.94 2.19 -42.80
CA PRO A 145 -0.99 3.00 -43.54
C PRO A 145 -0.14 2.10 -44.44
N ARG A 146 0.14 2.57 -45.65
CA ARG A 146 1.01 1.87 -46.61
C ARG A 146 2.01 2.83 -47.22
N ILE A 147 3.18 2.30 -47.54
CA ILE A 147 4.20 3.03 -48.29
C ILE A 147 4.34 2.33 -49.64
N GLY A 148 4.01 3.05 -50.71
CA GLY A 148 4.27 2.63 -52.07
C GLY A 148 5.68 3.03 -52.50
N TYR A 149 6.39 2.16 -53.21
CA TYR A 149 7.75 2.42 -53.70
C TYR A 149 7.80 2.35 -55.22
N PHE A 150 8.52 3.27 -55.85
CA PHE A 150 8.79 3.24 -57.28
C PHE A 150 10.14 3.90 -57.58
N VAL A 151 10.67 3.71 -58.79
CA VAL A 151 11.86 4.41 -59.28
C VAL A 151 11.41 5.51 -60.24
N ALA A 152 11.91 6.73 -60.05
CA ALA A 152 11.53 7.86 -60.89
C ALA A 152 12.29 7.83 -62.23
N ASP A 153 11.71 7.23 -63.27
CA ASP A 153 12.38 7.11 -64.58
C ASP A 153 12.32 8.39 -65.42
N SER A 154 11.38 9.30 -65.11
CA SER A 154 11.19 10.57 -65.82
C SER A 154 10.86 11.73 -64.87
N GLU A 155 11.10 12.96 -65.35
CA GLU A 155 10.75 14.20 -64.63
C GLU A 155 9.24 14.32 -64.37
N TYR A 156 8.41 13.71 -65.22
CA TYR A 156 6.96 13.70 -65.07
C TYR A 156 6.47 12.31 -64.66
N ILE A 157 5.55 12.25 -63.71
CA ILE A 157 4.86 11.03 -63.32
C ILE A 157 3.34 11.23 -63.35
N THR A 158 2.62 10.16 -63.65
CA THR A 158 1.16 10.09 -63.52
C THR A 158 0.81 9.19 -62.35
N LEU A 159 0.10 9.74 -61.37
CA LEU A 159 -0.35 9.02 -60.20
C LEU A 159 -1.86 8.74 -60.34
N SER A 160 -2.23 7.46 -60.34
CA SER A 160 -3.62 7.02 -60.47
C SER A 160 -4.03 6.20 -59.25
N ILE A 161 -5.09 6.60 -58.58
CA ILE A 161 -5.61 5.96 -57.37
C ILE A 161 -7.05 5.54 -57.62
N GLN A 162 -7.27 4.24 -57.73
CA GLN A 162 -8.60 3.65 -57.77
C GLN A 162 -9.08 3.46 -56.34
N ALA A 163 -10.27 3.95 -56.00
CA ALA A 163 -10.85 3.83 -54.67
C ALA A 163 -12.30 3.35 -54.73
N SER A 164 -12.69 2.52 -53.76
CA SER A 164 -14.07 2.08 -53.57
C SER A 164 -14.41 2.00 -52.10
N ASN A 165 -15.59 2.47 -51.72
CA ASN A 165 -16.11 2.40 -50.37
C ASN A 165 -17.60 2.15 -50.40
N TYR A 166 -18.05 1.15 -49.62
CA TYR A 166 -19.48 0.87 -49.42
C TYR A 166 -19.89 1.01 -47.95
N THR A 167 -19.03 1.60 -47.12
CA THR A 167 -19.34 1.92 -45.73
C THR A 167 -20.01 3.29 -45.63
N HIS A 168 -20.96 3.44 -44.68
CA HIS A 168 -21.75 4.66 -44.57
C HIS A 168 -21.06 5.81 -43.81
N LEU A 169 -19.96 5.54 -43.11
CA LEU A 169 -19.33 6.48 -42.17
C LEU A 169 -18.44 7.50 -42.88
N HIS A 170 -17.42 7.02 -43.59
CA HIS A 170 -16.44 7.84 -44.32
C HIS A 170 -16.03 7.12 -45.61
N GLY A 171 -15.52 7.84 -46.61
CA GLY A 171 -15.14 7.25 -47.88
C GLY A 171 -14.40 8.22 -48.78
N GLY A 172 -13.46 7.70 -49.57
CA GLY A 172 -12.59 8.53 -50.42
C GLY A 172 -11.20 8.72 -49.82
N LEU A 173 -10.49 9.74 -50.29
CA LEU A 173 -9.11 10.02 -49.91
C LEU A 173 -9.07 11.23 -48.97
N GLU A 174 -9.49 11.03 -47.73
CA GLU A 174 -9.71 12.10 -46.76
C GLU A 174 -8.46 12.51 -45.98
N ARG A 175 -7.37 11.74 -46.07
CA ARG A 175 -6.12 12.05 -45.38
C ARG A 175 -4.99 12.41 -46.35
N PRO A 176 -4.17 13.44 -46.05
CA PRO A 176 -3.14 13.90 -46.96
C PRO A 176 -2.01 12.88 -47.13
N MET A 177 -1.67 12.57 -48.38
CA MET A 177 -0.54 11.70 -48.72
C MET A 177 0.76 12.50 -48.81
N GLN A 178 1.89 11.83 -48.63
CA GLN A 178 3.22 12.44 -48.69
C GLN A 178 4.10 11.69 -49.69
N ILE A 179 4.98 12.40 -50.38
CA ILE A 179 5.96 11.84 -51.31
C ILE A 179 7.36 12.36 -50.99
N GLY A 180 8.38 11.52 -51.22
CA GLY A 180 9.77 11.92 -51.09
C GLY A 180 10.72 10.76 -51.32
N VAL A 181 12.01 10.99 -51.07
CA VAL A 181 13.03 9.93 -51.16
C VAL A 181 12.69 8.79 -50.21
N ALA A 182 12.80 7.54 -50.67
CA ALA A 182 12.34 6.37 -49.91
C ALA A 182 12.96 6.24 -48.51
N GLY A 183 14.27 6.52 -48.39
CA GLY A 183 14.96 6.52 -47.10
C GLY A 183 14.39 7.54 -46.12
N THR A 184 14.06 8.74 -46.61
CA THR A 184 13.51 9.85 -45.81
C THR A 184 12.09 9.58 -45.35
N VAL A 185 11.23 9.13 -46.27
CA VAL A 185 9.84 8.77 -45.96
C VAL A 185 9.80 7.62 -44.94
N ASN A 186 10.64 6.59 -45.12
CA ASN A 186 10.72 5.48 -44.18
C ASN A 186 11.24 5.95 -42.82
N ARG A 187 12.30 6.78 -42.77
CA ARG A 187 12.83 7.33 -41.52
C ARG A 187 11.78 8.14 -40.76
N GLN A 188 11.04 9.02 -41.45
CA GLN A 188 9.97 9.81 -40.83
C GLN A 188 8.83 8.92 -40.32
N PHE A 189 8.44 7.89 -41.08
CA PHE A 189 7.43 6.93 -40.65
C PHE A 189 7.90 6.17 -39.40
N GLN A 190 9.12 5.62 -39.40
CA GLN A 190 9.69 4.91 -38.27
C GLN A 190 9.85 5.81 -37.04
N GLN A 191 10.31 7.06 -37.19
CA GLN A 191 10.40 8.03 -36.10
C GLN A 191 9.04 8.31 -35.45
N LEU A 192 7.98 8.46 -36.26
CA LEU A 192 6.62 8.64 -35.75
C LEU A 192 6.10 7.40 -35.03
N MET A 193 6.31 6.21 -35.58
CA MET A 193 5.84 4.97 -34.94
C MET A 193 6.62 4.69 -33.65
N MET A 194 7.93 4.94 -33.64
CA MET A 194 8.80 4.70 -32.49
C MET A 194 8.52 5.69 -31.36
N SER A 195 8.23 6.96 -31.65
CA SER A 195 7.85 7.94 -30.61
C SER A 195 6.54 7.56 -29.93
N ILE A 196 5.54 7.09 -30.69
CA ILE A 196 4.27 6.59 -30.16
C ILE A 196 4.49 5.31 -29.35
N ALA A 197 5.27 4.36 -29.87
CA ALA A 197 5.58 3.11 -29.16
C ALA A 197 6.32 3.35 -27.85
N MET A 198 7.30 4.27 -27.82
CA MET A 198 8.01 4.66 -26.59
C MET A 198 7.06 5.26 -25.56
N ALA A 199 6.18 6.17 -26.00
CA ALA A 199 5.22 6.79 -25.10
C ALA A 199 4.18 5.77 -24.58
N CYS A 200 3.68 4.86 -25.42
CA CYS A 200 2.82 3.75 -24.99
C CYS A 200 3.54 2.83 -24.00
N GLY A 201 4.83 2.52 -24.23
CA GLY A 201 5.65 1.70 -23.33
C GLY A 201 5.85 2.35 -21.96
N ALA A 202 6.08 3.67 -21.91
CA ALA A 202 6.18 4.42 -20.66
C ALA A 202 4.86 4.39 -19.87
N VAL A 203 3.73 4.63 -20.55
CA VAL A 203 2.39 4.57 -19.92
C VAL A 203 2.08 3.14 -19.45
N LEU A 204 2.41 2.12 -20.23
CA LEU A 204 2.25 0.72 -19.83
C LEU A 204 3.08 0.39 -18.59
N GLY A 205 4.33 0.88 -18.51
CA GLY A 205 5.18 0.76 -17.33
C GLY A 205 4.55 1.38 -16.08
N VAL A 206 3.94 2.56 -16.21
CA VAL A 206 3.16 3.21 -15.13
C VAL A 206 1.95 2.35 -14.73
N GLY A 207 1.25 1.74 -15.69
CA GLY A 207 0.13 0.84 -15.42
C GLY A 207 0.55 -0.41 -14.63
N VAL A 208 1.63 -1.07 -15.06
CA VAL A 208 2.19 -2.25 -14.37
C VAL A 208 2.67 -1.89 -12.97
N PHE A 209 3.37 -0.76 -12.82
CA PHE A 209 3.80 -0.26 -11.52
C PHE A 209 2.61 -0.06 -10.57
N ASN A 210 1.51 0.52 -11.03
CA ASN A 210 0.31 0.73 -10.20
C ASN A 210 -0.33 -0.59 -9.74
N ILE A 211 -0.35 -1.61 -10.61
CA ILE A 211 -0.82 -2.95 -10.23
C ILE A 211 0.08 -3.57 -9.17
N LEU A 212 1.40 -3.58 -9.39
CA LEU A 212 2.37 -4.10 -8.43
C LEU A 212 2.31 -3.36 -7.10
N PHE A 213 2.21 -2.04 -7.14
CA PHE A 213 2.05 -1.20 -5.95
C PHE A 213 0.79 -1.57 -5.17
N SER A 214 -0.33 -1.80 -5.84
CA SER A 214 -1.56 -2.26 -5.18
C SER A 214 -1.41 -3.66 -4.56
N ILE A 215 -0.77 -4.59 -5.27
CA ILE A 215 -0.53 -5.95 -4.79
C ILE A 215 0.34 -5.94 -3.54
N PHE A 216 1.47 -5.22 -3.56
CA PHE A 216 2.39 -5.13 -2.42
C PHE A 216 1.81 -4.39 -1.23
N ARG A 217 0.92 -3.42 -1.46
CA ARG A 217 0.17 -2.75 -0.39
C ARG A 217 -0.84 -3.68 0.30
N GLY A 218 -1.23 -4.78 -0.34
CA GLY A 218 -2.15 -5.79 0.20
C GLY A 218 -3.64 -5.43 0.08
N SER A 219 -4.50 -6.45 0.08
CA SER A 219 -5.95 -6.31 -0.16
C SER A 219 -6.75 -5.75 1.03
N LYS A 220 -6.16 -5.60 2.22
CA LYS A 220 -6.89 -5.16 3.43
C LYS A 220 -7.15 -3.66 3.47
N GLU A 221 -6.37 -2.85 2.73
CA GLU A 221 -6.59 -1.40 2.70
C GLU A 221 -7.66 -0.99 1.70
N ARG A 222 -8.59 -0.12 2.15
CA ARG A 222 -9.78 0.33 1.41
C ARG A 222 -9.46 0.91 0.02
N ASN A 223 -8.29 1.54 -0.16
CA ASN A 223 -7.90 2.15 -1.43
C ASN A 223 -7.12 1.24 -2.38
N SER A 224 -6.66 0.06 -1.93
CA SER A 224 -5.85 -0.83 -2.77
C SER A 224 -6.61 -1.30 -4.02
N LYS A 225 -7.89 -1.66 -3.88
CA LYS A 225 -8.73 -2.11 -5.01
C LYS A 225 -8.89 -1.04 -6.09
N SER A 226 -9.03 0.22 -5.71
CA SER A 226 -9.19 1.33 -6.66
C SER A 226 -7.91 1.55 -7.47
N ILE A 227 -6.75 1.49 -6.80
CA ILE A 227 -5.42 1.59 -7.44
C ILE A 227 -5.20 0.45 -8.43
N PHE A 228 -5.57 -0.78 -8.06
CA PHE A 228 -5.48 -1.93 -8.97
C PHE A 228 -6.28 -1.72 -10.26
N VAL A 229 -7.56 -1.34 -10.12
CA VAL A 229 -8.46 -1.08 -11.24
C VAL A 229 -7.95 0.08 -12.10
N PHE A 230 -7.37 1.11 -11.48
CA PHE A 230 -6.71 2.20 -12.19
C PHE A 230 -5.48 1.76 -12.98
N GLY A 231 -4.65 0.87 -12.41
CA GLY A 231 -3.54 0.25 -13.12
C GLY A 231 -4.00 -0.52 -14.37
N CYS A 232 -5.06 -1.31 -14.26
CA CYS A 232 -5.68 -1.99 -15.40
C CYS A 232 -6.15 -1.00 -16.48
N PHE A 233 -6.82 0.09 -16.07
CA PHE A 233 -7.24 1.16 -16.99
C PHE A 233 -6.06 1.70 -17.80
N ILE A 234 -4.95 2.04 -17.13
CA ILE A 234 -3.75 2.59 -17.80
C ILE A 234 -3.16 1.59 -18.81
N ILE A 235 -3.10 0.30 -18.46
CA ILE A 235 -2.57 -0.73 -19.36
C ILE A 235 -3.44 -0.84 -20.62
N PHE A 236 -4.76 -0.99 -20.47
CA PHE A 236 -5.65 -1.13 -21.62
C PHE A 236 -5.69 0.13 -22.47
N LEU A 237 -5.53 1.29 -21.86
CA LEU A 237 -5.40 2.54 -22.60
C LEU A 237 -4.07 2.61 -23.38
N ALA A 238 -2.95 2.19 -22.80
CA ALA A 238 -1.67 2.12 -23.53
C ALA A 238 -1.76 1.16 -24.72
N LEU A 239 -2.42 0.01 -24.53
CA LEU A 239 -2.69 -0.95 -25.60
C LEU A 239 -3.62 -0.36 -26.67
N HIS A 240 -4.70 0.32 -26.28
CA HIS A 240 -5.57 1.03 -27.23
C HIS A 240 -4.75 1.96 -28.14
N ASN A 241 -3.93 2.84 -27.57
CA ASN A 241 -3.15 3.81 -28.34
C ASN A 241 -2.14 3.16 -29.30
N MET A 242 -1.65 1.96 -28.96
CA MET A 242 -0.76 1.19 -29.83
C MET A 242 -1.48 0.61 -31.06
N PHE A 243 -2.77 0.29 -30.90
CA PHE A 243 -3.64 -0.29 -31.93
C PHE A 243 -4.51 0.75 -32.66
N SER A 244 -4.63 1.97 -32.14
CA SER A 244 -5.31 3.08 -32.80
C SER A 244 -4.44 3.74 -33.87
N ALA A 245 -5.04 4.48 -34.79
CA ALA A 245 -4.33 5.25 -35.80
C ALA A 245 -3.23 6.12 -35.16
N PRO A 246 -1.96 6.06 -35.64
CA PRO A 246 -1.52 5.56 -36.93
C PRO A 246 -1.12 4.07 -36.99
N TYR A 247 -1.56 3.25 -36.04
CA TYR A 247 -1.38 1.79 -36.01
C TYR A 247 0.07 1.37 -35.78
N ALA A 248 0.67 1.87 -34.69
CA ALA A 248 2.07 1.62 -34.34
C ALA A 248 2.42 0.13 -34.22
N TYR A 249 1.45 -0.72 -33.83
CA TYR A 249 1.61 -2.18 -33.75
C TYR A 249 2.10 -2.84 -35.06
N SER A 250 1.82 -2.22 -36.21
CA SER A 250 2.20 -2.74 -37.53
C SER A 250 3.70 -2.76 -37.80
N VAL A 251 4.51 -2.03 -37.01
CA VAL A 251 5.98 -1.99 -37.18
C VAL A 251 6.66 -3.23 -36.59
N PHE A 252 6.10 -3.81 -35.52
CA PHE A 252 6.73 -4.88 -34.76
C PHE A 252 5.88 -6.16 -34.67
N THR A 253 4.68 -6.17 -35.27
CA THR A 253 3.82 -7.37 -35.33
C THR A 253 3.29 -7.58 -36.75
N ASN A 254 2.96 -8.84 -37.06
CA ASN A 254 2.32 -9.25 -38.31
C ASN A 254 0.82 -9.54 -38.10
N ILE A 255 0.16 -8.82 -37.18
CA ILE A 255 -1.27 -9.02 -36.90
C ILE A 255 -2.08 -8.52 -38.11
N ASP A 256 -3.02 -9.35 -38.57
CA ASP A 256 -3.95 -8.97 -39.64
C ASP A 256 -4.77 -7.73 -39.22
N TRP A 257 -5.03 -6.84 -40.16
CA TRP A 257 -5.84 -5.64 -39.96
C TRP A 257 -7.17 -5.94 -39.25
N LEU A 258 -7.88 -7.02 -39.63
CA LEU A 258 -9.15 -7.37 -38.98
C LEU A 258 -8.97 -7.58 -37.47
N TRP A 259 -7.92 -8.30 -37.08
CA TRP A 259 -7.60 -8.53 -35.68
C TRP A 259 -7.05 -7.28 -35.00
N GLY A 260 -6.27 -6.47 -35.72
CA GLY A 260 -5.82 -5.17 -35.23
C GLY A 260 -6.98 -4.26 -34.85
N THR A 261 -8.00 -4.14 -35.71
CA THR A 261 -9.21 -3.35 -35.43
C THR A 261 -10.05 -3.98 -34.32
N ARG A 262 -10.19 -5.31 -34.25
CA ARG A 262 -10.87 -5.95 -33.10
C ARG A 262 -10.17 -5.62 -31.79
N LEU A 263 -8.84 -5.72 -31.74
CA LEU A 263 -8.04 -5.40 -30.56
C LEU A 263 -8.15 -3.91 -30.19
N GLU A 264 -8.11 -3.00 -31.16
CA GLU A 264 -8.34 -1.56 -30.96
C GLU A 264 -9.65 -1.31 -30.19
N TYR A 265 -10.76 -1.89 -30.67
CA TYR A 265 -12.09 -1.72 -30.05
C TYR A 265 -12.19 -2.45 -28.70
N LEU A 266 -11.67 -3.66 -28.57
CA LEU A 266 -11.65 -4.39 -27.30
C LEU A 266 -10.88 -3.62 -26.22
N PHE A 267 -9.70 -3.09 -26.55
CA PHE A 267 -8.91 -2.29 -25.62
C PHE A 267 -9.60 -0.96 -25.30
N THR A 268 -10.30 -0.36 -26.26
CA THR A 268 -11.16 0.81 -26.00
C THR A 268 -12.23 0.48 -24.96
N PHE A 269 -13.00 -0.60 -25.16
CA PHE A 269 -14.08 -0.97 -24.24
C PHE A 269 -13.57 -1.38 -22.87
N LEU A 270 -12.45 -2.10 -22.80
CA LEU A 270 -11.82 -2.46 -21.54
C LEU A 270 -11.28 -1.23 -20.80
N ALA A 271 -10.64 -0.29 -21.50
CA ALA A 271 -10.20 0.97 -20.91
C ALA A 271 -11.39 1.75 -20.33
N VAL A 272 -12.49 1.89 -21.08
CA VAL A 272 -13.71 2.55 -20.58
C VAL A 272 -14.29 1.80 -19.37
N LEU A 273 -14.35 0.46 -19.42
CA LEU A 273 -14.84 -0.37 -18.31
C LEU A 273 -14.03 -0.11 -17.03
N PHE A 274 -12.71 -0.24 -17.09
CA PHE A 274 -11.85 -0.03 -15.92
C PHE A 274 -11.87 1.41 -15.43
N PHE A 275 -11.99 2.40 -16.33
CA PHE A 275 -12.17 3.80 -15.95
C PHE A 275 -13.47 4.02 -15.16
N LEU A 276 -14.60 3.49 -15.65
CA LEU A 276 -15.90 3.62 -14.96
C LEU A 276 -15.90 2.87 -13.63
N SER A 277 -15.32 1.67 -13.57
CA SER A 277 -15.15 0.91 -12.33
C SER A 277 -14.26 1.65 -11.32
N TYR A 278 -13.17 2.28 -11.79
CA TYR A 278 -12.32 3.13 -10.95
C TYR A 278 -13.12 4.30 -10.37
N MET A 279 -13.86 5.04 -11.20
CA MET A 279 -14.67 6.18 -10.75
C MET A 279 -15.75 5.76 -9.74
N HIS A 280 -16.40 4.62 -9.96
CA HIS A 280 -17.39 4.06 -9.04
C HIS A 280 -16.79 3.68 -7.68
N LEU A 281 -15.62 3.01 -7.69
CA LEU A 281 -14.90 2.61 -6.47
C LEU A 281 -14.28 3.81 -5.74
N PHE A 282 -13.85 4.83 -6.47
CA PHE A 282 -13.23 6.03 -5.90
C PHE A 282 -14.25 6.84 -5.10
N ASN A 283 -15.44 7.11 -5.67
CA ASN A 283 -16.56 7.68 -4.93
C ASN A 283 -17.88 7.44 -5.66
N GLN A 284 -18.85 6.82 -4.98
CA GLN A 284 -20.20 6.58 -5.51
C GLN A 284 -20.95 7.86 -5.92
N ARG A 285 -20.52 9.03 -5.45
CA ARG A 285 -21.05 10.33 -5.87
C ARG A 285 -20.73 10.67 -7.32
N TYR A 286 -19.59 10.22 -7.84
CA TYR A 286 -19.18 10.51 -9.22
C TYR A 286 -19.91 9.65 -10.24
N LEU A 287 -20.15 8.38 -9.90
CA LEU A 287 -20.88 7.46 -10.78
C LEU A 287 -21.94 6.70 -9.99
N LYS A 288 -23.20 7.09 -10.20
CA LYS A 288 -24.35 6.43 -9.56
C LYS A 288 -24.41 4.95 -9.97
N PRO A 289 -24.77 4.02 -9.06
CA PRO A 289 -24.77 2.59 -9.35
C PRO A 289 -25.59 2.20 -10.58
N LEU A 290 -26.78 2.79 -10.76
CA LEU A 290 -27.65 2.49 -11.91
C LEU A 290 -26.98 2.80 -13.24
N ILE A 291 -26.37 3.98 -13.36
CA ILE A 291 -25.69 4.44 -14.59
C ILE A 291 -24.47 3.56 -14.86
N TYR A 292 -23.73 3.20 -13.81
CA TYR A 292 -22.62 2.26 -13.90
C TYR A 292 -23.05 0.89 -14.45
N TYR A 293 -24.06 0.25 -13.86
CA TYR A 293 -24.48 -1.09 -14.30
C TYR A 293 -25.02 -1.09 -15.74
N ILE A 294 -25.78 -0.07 -16.15
CA ILE A 294 -26.22 0.06 -17.55
C ILE A 294 -25.01 0.19 -18.49
N ALA A 295 -24.01 1.00 -18.12
CA ALA A 295 -22.79 1.14 -18.91
C ALA A 295 -22.03 -0.20 -19.04
N ILE A 296 -21.91 -0.97 -17.95
CA ILE A 296 -21.25 -2.28 -17.96
C ILE A 296 -21.97 -3.26 -18.90
N VAL A 297 -23.31 -3.31 -18.86
CA VAL A 297 -24.10 -4.18 -19.76
C VAL A 297 -23.87 -3.77 -21.23
N LEU A 298 -23.90 -2.47 -21.53
CA LEU A 298 -23.60 -1.97 -22.88
C LEU A 298 -22.18 -2.32 -23.34
N LEU A 299 -21.18 -2.21 -22.45
CA LEU A 299 -19.79 -2.55 -22.78
C LEU A 299 -19.63 -4.06 -23.03
N ILE A 300 -20.25 -4.92 -22.22
CA ILE A 300 -20.23 -6.38 -22.42
C ILE A 300 -20.87 -6.74 -23.77
N LEU A 301 -21.98 -6.08 -24.13
CA LEU A 301 -22.62 -6.26 -25.43
C LEU A 301 -21.67 -5.87 -26.57
N ASN A 302 -21.01 -4.71 -26.47
CA ASN A 302 -20.06 -4.25 -27.49
C ASN A 302 -18.86 -5.19 -27.63
N ILE A 303 -18.28 -5.65 -26.52
CA ILE A 303 -17.19 -6.63 -26.50
C ILE A 303 -17.63 -7.92 -27.19
N SER A 304 -18.80 -8.44 -26.86
CA SER A 304 -19.33 -9.67 -27.44
C SER A 304 -19.52 -9.53 -28.95
N VAL A 305 -20.15 -8.43 -29.41
CA VAL A 305 -20.37 -8.18 -30.83
C VAL A 305 -19.04 -8.01 -31.57
N THR A 306 -18.04 -7.36 -30.98
CA THR A 306 -16.72 -7.17 -31.59
C THR A 306 -15.99 -8.50 -31.85
N LEU A 307 -16.14 -9.48 -30.96
CA LEU A 307 -15.50 -10.80 -31.11
C LEU A 307 -16.08 -11.65 -32.25
N PHE A 308 -17.39 -11.54 -32.50
CA PHE A 308 -18.10 -12.45 -33.40
C PHE A 308 -18.59 -11.83 -34.71
N SER A 309 -18.53 -10.50 -34.88
CA SER A 309 -19.07 -9.81 -36.06
C SER A 309 -18.01 -9.16 -36.96
N THR A 310 -18.47 -8.56 -38.06
CA THR A 310 -17.65 -7.80 -39.00
C THR A 310 -17.44 -6.34 -38.52
N PRO A 311 -16.37 -5.66 -38.97
CA PRO A 311 -16.09 -4.27 -38.61
C PRO A 311 -17.26 -3.32 -38.76
N GLU A 312 -18.05 -3.43 -39.82
CA GLU A 312 -19.16 -2.53 -40.10
C GLU A 312 -20.24 -2.60 -39.00
N LEU A 313 -20.47 -3.78 -38.43
CA LEU A 313 -21.50 -3.98 -37.41
C LEU A 313 -21.02 -3.46 -36.05
N PHE A 314 -19.82 -3.85 -35.61
CA PHE A 314 -19.33 -3.43 -34.30
C PHE A 314 -18.97 -1.94 -34.26
N GLU A 315 -18.44 -1.35 -35.35
CA GLU A 315 -18.19 0.09 -35.43
C GLU A 315 -19.50 0.89 -35.28
N ARG A 316 -20.59 0.43 -35.92
CA ARG A 316 -21.91 1.06 -35.84
C ARG A 316 -22.52 0.94 -34.44
N LEU A 317 -22.44 -0.25 -33.83
CA LEU A 317 -22.93 -0.46 -32.47
C LEU A 317 -22.17 0.39 -31.46
N ALA A 318 -20.85 0.52 -31.62
CA ALA A 318 -20.00 1.36 -30.78
C ALA A 318 -20.45 2.83 -30.82
N LEU A 319 -20.77 3.35 -32.01
CA LEU A 319 -21.28 4.71 -32.19
C LEU A 319 -22.62 4.95 -31.50
N TYR A 320 -23.58 4.02 -31.64
CA TYR A 320 -24.86 4.14 -30.92
C TYR A 320 -24.67 4.07 -29.40
N SER A 321 -23.77 3.20 -28.95
CA SER A 321 -23.44 3.06 -27.52
C SER A 321 -22.74 4.31 -26.97
N ALA A 322 -21.95 5.00 -27.79
CA ALA A 322 -21.26 6.24 -27.40
C ALA A 322 -22.22 7.38 -27.02
N ILE A 323 -23.46 7.37 -27.51
CA ILE A 323 -24.50 8.33 -27.12
C ILE A 323 -24.78 8.25 -25.61
N TYR A 324 -24.75 7.05 -25.03
CA TYR A 324 -24.89 6.87 -23.58
C TYR A 324 -23.75 7.52 -22.79
N GLY A 325 -22.60 7.75 -23.43
CA GLY A 325 -21.50 8.53 -22.87
C GLY A 325 -21.91 9.94 -22.43
N LEU A 326 -22.90 10.56 -23.08
CA LEU A 326 -23.42 11.87 -22.66
C LEU A 326 -24.09 11.82 -21.28
N VAL A 327 -24.81 10.73 -20.98
CA VAL A 327 -25.43 10.50 -19.67
C VAL A 327 -24.36 10.34 -18.59
N ILE A 328 -23.29 9.61 -18.90
CA ILE A 328 -22.14 9.41 -18.01
C ILE A 328 -21.44 10.76 -17.73
N ILE A 329 -21.17 11.55 -18.77
CA ILE A 329 -20.55 12.88 -18.63
C ILE A 329 -21.43 13.80 -17.78
N GLY A 330 -22.75 13.81 -18.01
CA GLY A 330 -23.69 14.56 -17.19
C GLY A 330 -23.67 14.13 -15.71
N ASN A 331 -23.55 12.82 -15.45
CA ASN A 331 -23.44 12.30 -14.09
C ASN A 331 -22.12 12.71 -13.42
N PHE A 332 -21.01 12.64 -14.14
CA PHE A 332 -19.73 13.13 -13.64
C PHE A 332 -19.80 14.61 -13.28
N MET A 333 -20.33 15.46 -14.16
CA MET A 333 -20.49 16.89 -13.86
C MET A 333 -21.27 17.14 -12.55
N TYR A 334 -22.36 16.39 -12.33
CA TYR A 334 -23.16 16.49 -11.11
C TYR A 334 -22.43 15.98 -9.86
N GLY A 335 -21.70 14.86 -9.95
CA GLY A 335 -20.89 14.33 -8.84
C GLY A 335 -19.74 15.27 -8.46
N PHE A 336 -19.12 15.87 -9.46
CA PHE A 336 -18.06 16.87 -9.28
C PHE A 336 -18.56 18.16 -8.63
N TYR A 337 -19.72 18.67 -9.06
CA TYR A 337 -20.38 19.81 -8.43
C TYR A 337 -20.59 19.60 -6.93
N GLN A 338 -21.09 18.43 -6.53
CA GLN A 338 -21.26 18.09 -5.12
C GLN A 338 -19.93 18.04 -4.37
N THR A 339 -18.88 17.49 -4.98
CA THR A 339 -17.58 17.35 -4.30
C THR A 339 -16.90 18.71 -4.10
N LEU A 340 -17.05 19.64 -5.05
CA LEU A 340 -16.61 21.03 -4.89
C LEU A 340 -17.32 21.72 -3.73
N ARG A 341 -18.63 21.48 -3.58
CA ARG A 341 -19.44 22.03 -2.48
C ARG A 341 -18.93 21.56 -1.12
N ASP A 342 -18.50 20.30 -1.03
CA ASP A 342 -18.14 19.65 0.23
C ASP A 342 -16.65 19.83 0.64
N LYS A 343 -15.86 20.64 -0.10
CA LYS A 343 -14.47 21.06 0.21
C LYS A 343 -13.48 19.92 0.56
N GLN A 344 -13.58 18.78 -0.11
CA GLN A 344 -12.64 17.66 0.11
C GLN A 344 -11.20 17.98 -0.35
N PRO A 345 -10.16 17.53 0.37
CA PRO A 345 -8.77 17.73 -0.02
C PRO A 345 -8.44 17.03 -1.34
N TYR A 346 -7.59 17.66 -2.17
CA TYR A 346 -7.21 17.20 -3.54
C TYR A 346 -8.34 17.08 -4.58
N SER A 347 -9.60 17.32 -4.19
CA SER A 347 -10.75 17.22 -5.09
C SER A 347 -10.65 18.16 -6.30
N ARG A 348 -10.08 19.37 -6.13
CA ARG A 348 -9.96 20.36 -7.20
C ARG A 348 -9.00 19.93 -8.31
N LEU A 349 -7.84 19.37 -7.94
CA LEU A 349 -6.84 18.96 -8.92
C LEU A 349 -7.32 17.75 -9.72
N ASN A 350 -7.89 16.74 -9.04
CA ASN A 350 -8.48 15.59 -9.73
C ASN A 350 -9.67 15.98 -10.60
N LEU A 351 -10.47 16.96 -10.17
CA LEU A 351 -11.54 17.51 -10.99
C LEU A 351 -11.00 18.08 -12.30
N PHE A 352 -10.03 19.01 -12.24
CA PHE A 352 -9.48 19.63 -13.44
C PHE A 352 -8.86 18.58 -14.36
N ALA A 353 -8.16 17.59 -13.80
CA ALA A 353 -7.53 16.54 -14.57
C ALA A 353 -8.56 15.63 -15.28
N ILE A 354 -9.67 15.29 -14.62
CA ILE A 354 -10.75 14.49 -15.24
C ILE A 354 -11.56 15.32 -16.23
N ILE A 355 -11.83 16.61 -15.97
CA ILE A 355 -12.46 17.50 -16.95
C ILE A 355 -11.58 17.58 -18.21
N PHE A 356 -10.28 17.81 -18.04
CA PHE A 356 -9.34 17.86 -19.15
C PHE A 356 -9.35 16.54 -19.95
N LEU A 357 -9.34 15.41 -19.25
CA LEU A 357 -9.48 14.08 -19.85
C LEU A 357 -10.77 14.00 -20.70
N CYS A 358 -11.93 14.28 -20.11
CA CYS A 358 -13.22 14.23 -20.80
C CYS A 358 -13.28 15.16 -22.02
N LEU A 359 -12.73 16.37 -21.92
CA LEU A 359 -12.68 17.33 -23.04
C LEU A 359 -11.82 16.81 -24.19
N THR A 360 -10.67 16.18 -23.91
CA THR A 360 -9.83 15.60 -24.97
C THR A 360 -10.45 14.36 -25.61
N PHE A 361 -11.17 13.51 -24.85
CA PHE A 361 -11.95 12.43 -25.42
C PHE A 361 -13.10 12.94 -26.29
N LEU A 362 -13.75 14.04 -25.87
CA LEU A 362 -14.78 14.69 -26.69
C LEU A 362 -14.18 15.26 -27.98
N ASN A 363 -13.01 15.91 -27.93
CA ASN A 363 -12.29 16.36 -29.12
C ASN A 363 -12.04 15.21 -30.09
N ASP A 364 -11.52 14.09 -29.60
CA ASP A 364 -11.19 12.94 -30.44
C ASP A 364 -12.44 12.27 -31.01
N TYR A 365 -13.55 12.26 -30.25
CA TYR A 365 -14.85 11.83 -30.76
C TYR A 365 -15.39 12.76 -31.86
N LEU A 366 -15.29 14.08 -31.68
CA LEU A 366 -15.71 15.06 -32.68
C LEU A 366 -14.83 15.01 -33.94
N LEU A 367 -13.54 14.70 -33.78
CA LEU A 367 -12.62 14.39 -34.87
C LEU A 367 -13.03 13.10 -35.61
N LEU A 368 -13.42 12.04 -34.89
CA LEU A 368 -13.86 10.77 -35.48
C LEU A 368 -15.08 10.94 -36.39
N ILE A 369 -16.03 11.80 -36.02
CA ILE A 369 -17.21 12.13 -36.83
C ILE A 369 -16.97 13.24 -37.86
N ASN A 370 -15.71 13.68 -38.04
CA ASN A 370 -15.30 14.74 -38.97
C ASN A 370 -16.01 16.10 -38.72
N VAL A 371 -16.44 16.39 -37.48
CA VAL A 371 -17.00 17.71 -37.12
C VAL A 371 -15.89 18.75 -36.92
N ILE A 372 -14.72 18.31 -36.45
CA ILE A 372 -13.57 19.17 -36.17
C ILE A 372 -12.31 18.59 -36.85
N GLN A 373 -11.42 19.45 -37.36
CA GLN A 373 -10.11 19.07 -37.91
C GLN A 373 -9.00 19.40 -36.91
N THR A 374 -8.94 18.65 -35.81
CA THR A 374 -7.90 18.77 -34.76
C THR A 374 -7.01 17.52 -34.73
N THR A 375 -5.99 17.52 -33.87
CA THR A 375 -5.16 16.33 -33.59
C THR A 375 -5.80 15.46 -32.52
N HIS A 376 -5.46 14.18 -32.49
CA HIS A 376 -5.79 13.30 -31.37
C HIS A 376 -5.10 13.79 -30.09
N LEU A 377 -5.88 14.24 -29.11
CA LEU A 377 -5.39 14.83 -27.86
C LEU A 377 -5.55 13.89 -26.66
N SER A 378 -6.40 12.86 -26.76
CA SER A 378 -6.65 11.92 -25.66
C SER A 378 -5.38 11.21 -25.18
N PHE A 379 -4.42 10.97 -26.07
CA PHE A 379 -3.15 10.35 -25.72
C PHE A 379 -2.31 11.19 -24.73
N ILE A 380 -2.24 12.50 -24.98
CA ILE A 380 -1.42 13.41 -24.16
C ILE A 380 -2.09 13.63 -22.81
N SER A 381 -3.41 13.85 -22.80
CA SER A 381 -4.16 14.11 -21.57
C SER A 381 -4.18 12.91 -20.64
N THR A 382 -4.30 11.71 -21.18
CA THR A 382 -4.28 10.47 -20.39
C THR A 382 -2.91 10.19 -19.78
N SER A 383 -1.84 10.40 -20.54
CA SER A 383 -0.47 10.27 -20.04
C SER A 383 -0.19 11.26 -18.91
N LEU A 384 -0.63 12.52 -19.08
CA LEU A 384 -0.55 13.55 -18.03
C LEU A 384 -1.39 13.17 -16.81
N TYR A 385 -2.60 12.65 -17.01
CA TYR A 385 -3.48 12.21 -15.94
C TYR A 385 -2.87 11.07 -15.12
N ALA A 386 -2.31 10.06 -15.78
CA ALA A 386 -1.62 8.95 -15.13
C ALA A 386 -0.45 9.44 -14.27
N LEU A 387 0.33 10.40 -14.78
CA LEU A 387 1.46 11.00 -14.07
C LEU A 387 1.00 11.83 -12.85
N LEU A 388 -0.10 12.59 -12.98
CA LEU A 388 -0.67 13.36 -11.88
C LEU A 388 -1.17 12.45 -10.74
N ILE A 389 -1.85 11.35 -11.08
CA ILE A 389 -2.32 10.37 -10.09
C ILE A 389 -1.14 9.67 -9.42
N MET A 390 -0.12 9.27 -10.18
CA MET A 390 1.12 8.69 -9.63
C MET A 390 1.80 9.64 -8.64
N PHE A 391 1.92 10.92 -9.00
CA PHE A 391 2.50 11.92 -8.11
C PHE A 391 1.66 12.12 -6.84
N GLN A 392 0.34 12.20 -6.98
CA GLN A 392 -0.58 12.29 -5.84
C GLN A 392 -0.44 11.07 -4.91
N GLN A 393 -0.36 9.88 -5.50
CA GLN A 393 -0.23 8.63 -4.77
C GLN A 393 1.11 8.51 -4.05
N SER A 394 2.20 8.90 -4.72
CA SER A 394 3.54 8.97 -4.11
C SER A 394 3.56 9.94 -2.92
N ARG A 395 2.98 11.14 -3.07
CA ARG A 395 2.90 12.10 -1.96
C ARG A 395 2.06 11.59 -0.81
N HIS A 396 0.91 11.00 -1.09
CA HIS A 396 0.03 10.45 -0.06
C HIS A 396 0.72 9.31 0.70
N TYR A 397 1.40 8.42 -0.01
CA TYR A 397 2.17 7.34 0.57
C TYR A 397 3.28 7.88 1.48
N ALA A 398 4.11 8.81 0.99
CA ALA A 398 5.18 9.42 1.78
C ALA A 398 4.64 10.05 3.09
N HIS A 399 3.52 10.76 3.02
CA HIS A 399 2.90 11.36 4.20
C HIS A 399 2.35 10.30 5.18
N GLN A 400 1.72 9.24 4.67
CA GLN A 400 1.20 8.15 5.50
C GLN A 400 2.32 7.36 6.18
N THR A 401 3.40 7.07 5.46
CA THR A 401 4.59 6.41 6.01
C THR A 401 5.22 7.25 7.10
N TYR A 402 5.44 8.55 6.86
CA TYR A 402 5.97 9.47 7.86
C TYR A 402 5.12 9.52 9.14
N GLN A 403 3.79 9.63 9.01
CA GLN A 403 2.89 9.63 10.17
C GLN A 403 2.92 8.30 10.94
N THR A 404 3.01 7.19 10.22
CA THR A 404 3.06 5.85 10.80
C THR A 404 4.37 5.66 11.57
N GLU A 405 5.51 6.09 11.01
CA GLU A 405 6.80 6.10 11.70
C GLU A 405 6.77 6.96 12.97
N GLN A 406 6.19 8.16 12.90
CA GLN A 406 6.07 9.05 14.05
C GLN A 406 5.17 8.46 15.15
N LEU A 407 4.04 7.85 14.78
CA LEU A 407 3.17 7.14 15.73
C LEU A 407 3.88 5.94 16.36
N ASN A 408 4.68 5.20 15.59
CA ASN A 408 5.41 4.04 16.08
C ASN A 408 6.52 4.47 17.06
N PHE A 409 7.22 5.57 16.76
CA PHE A 409 8.19 6.17 17.68
C PHE A 409 7.52 6.59 19.00
N ASN A 410 6.37 7.28 18.92
CA ASN A 410 5.60 7.67 20.11
C ASN A 410 5.12 6.45 20.91
N LEU A 411 4.74 5.36 20.24
CA LEU A 411 4.35 4.11 20.90
C LEU A 411 5.52 3.46 21.65
N ILE A 412 6.70 3.42 21.03
CA ILE A 412 7.91 2.88 21.65
C ILE A 412 8.29 3.72 22.88
N GLU A 413 8.27 5.05 22.76
CA GLU A 413 8.55 5.96 23.87
C GLU A 413 7.54 5.80 25.01
N LEU A 414 6.25 5.70 24.68
CA LEU A 414 5.19 5.51 25.66
C LEU A 414 5.33 4.16 26.38
N ASN A 415 5.62 3.07 25.65
CA ASN A 415 5.87 1.75 26.25
C ASN A 415 7.08 1.78 27.18
N SER A 416 8.19 2.39 26.76
CA SER A 416 9.38 2.51 27.62
C SER A 416 9.08 3.32 28.89
N SER A 417 8.31 4.41 28.79
CA SER A 417 7.91 5.22 29.94
C SER A 417 6.98 4.45 30.89
N LEU A 418 6.05 3.67 30.35
CA LEU A 418 5.16 2.81 31.12
C LEU A 418 5.96 1.72 31.85
N ASP A 419 6.89 1.06 31.19
CA ASP A 419 7.74 0.03 31.79
C ASP A 419 8.57 0.60 32.96
N GLN A 420 9.13 1.81 32.79
CA GLN A 420 9.84 2.50 33.87
C GLN A 420 8.91 2.79 35.05
N LYS A 421 7.71 3.34 34.80
CA LYS A 421 6.72 3.61 35.86
C LYS A 421 6.28 2.35 36.58
N VAL A 422 6.06 1.25 35.85
CA VAL A 422 5.72 -0.05 36.45
C VAL A 422 6.85 -0.50 37.37
N LYS A 423 8.11 -0.45 36.91
CA LYS A 423 9.27 -0.84 37.72
C LYS A 423 9.41 0.01 38.99
N GLU A 424 9.27 1.33 38.88
CA GLU A 424 9.32 2.24 40.03
C GLU A 424 8.20 1.93 41.04
N ARG A 425 6.97 1.70 40.57
CA ARG A 425 5.84 1.32 41.43
C ARG A 425 6.03 -0.02 42.11
N THR A 426 6.55 -1.02 41.40
CA THR A 426 6.86 -2.33 41.98
C THR A 426 7.92 -2.21 43.07
N GLN A 427 8.97 -1.40 42.85
CA GLN A 427 9.98 -1.14 43.88
C GLN A 427 9.40 -0.43 45.11
N GLN A 428 8.57 0.59 44.92
CA GLN A 428 7.88 1.28 46.02
C GLN A 428 6.98 0.33 46.83
N LEU A 429 6.24 -0.54 46.14
CA LEU A 429 5.40 -1.56 46.79
C LEU A 429 6.24 -2.54 47.62
N HIS A 430 7.36 -3.03 47.08
CA HIS A 430 8.27 -3.90 47.84
C HIS A 430 8.83 -3.21 49.09
N GLN A 431 9.26 -1.95 48.97
CA GLN A 431 9.76 -1.18 50.11
C GLN A 431 8.68 -0.96 51.17
N LEU A 432 7.44 -0.67 50.76
CA LEU A 432 6.33 -0.46 51.68
C LEU A 432 5.94 -1.77 52.37
N ASN A 433 5.86 -2.88 51.63
CA ASN A 433 5.61 -4.20 52.20
C ASN A 433 6.68 -4.58 53.23
N ALA A 434 7.97 -4.37 52.92
CA ALA A 434 9.04 -4.65 53.87
C ALA A 434 8.93 -3.80 55.16
N LYS A 435 8.53 -2.52 55.05
CA LYS A 435 8.27 -1.67 56.22
C LYS A 435 7.08 -2.16 57.04
N LEU A 436 5.99 -2.56 56.38
CA LEU A 436 4.81 -3.12 57.05
C LEU A 436 5.16 -4.41 57.79
N GLU A 437 5.91 -5.32 57.15
CA GLU A 437 6.39 -6.56 57.78
C GLU A 437 7.23 -6.28 59.04
N HIS A 438 8.09 -5.26 59.01
CA HIS A 438 8.87 -4.87 60.19
C HIS A 438 7.96 -4.33 61.32
N GLN A 439 6.99 -3.49 61.01
CA GLN A 439 6.05 -2.93 61.99
C GLN A 439 5.18 -4.02 62.64
N MET A 440 4.85 -5.09 61.92
CA MET A 440 4.08 -6.22 62.44
C MET A 440 4.84 -7.12 63.41
N LYS A 441 6.13 -6.90 63.67
CA LYS A 441 6.95 -7.75 64.58
C LYS A 441 6.99 -7.27 66.03
N ILE A 442 6.54 -6.05 66.33
CA ILE A 442 6.67 -5.43 67.65
C ILE A 442 5.34 -5.49 68.42
N ASP A 443 5.40 -5.70 69.73
CA ASP A 443 4.27 -5.57 70.65
C ASP A 443 3.98 -4.08 70.89
N ALA A 444 2.75 -3.66 70.60
CA ALA A 444 2.37 -2.24 70.61
C ALA A 444 2.44 -1.60 72.01
N LEU A 445 2.30 -2.39 73.08
CA LEU A 445 2.35 -1.87 74.44
C LEU A 445 3.78 -1.70 74.94
N THR A 446 4.60 -2.75 74.79
CA THR A 446 5.89 -2.86 75.49
C THR A 446 7.10 -2.52 74.62
N GLY A 447 6.96 -2.53 73.28
CA GLY A 447 8.06 -2.32 72.34
C GLY A 447 8.99 -3.53 72.16
N ALA A 448 8.77 -4.62 72.91
CA ALA A 448 9.44 -5.90 72.68
C ALA A 448 8.93 -6.58 71.40
N PHE A 449 9.59 -7.65 70.94
CA PHE A 449 9.02 -8.46 69.85
C PHE A 449 7.69 -9.09 70.29
N ASN A 450 6.73 -9.24 69.38
CA ASN A 450 5.48 -9.92 69.70
C ASN A 450 5.61 -11.44 69.58
N ARG A 451 4.61 -12.16 70.09
CA ARG A 451 4.56 -13.64 70.04
C ARG A 451 4.74 -14.21 68.62
N ARG A 452 4.24 -13.54 67.59
CA ARG A 452 4.38 -14.02 66.19
C ARG A 452 5.83 -13.92 65.72
N ALA A 453 6.51 -12.84 66.07
CA ALA A 453 7.93 -12.65 65.77
C ALA A 453 8.80 -13.66 66.55
N LEU A 454 8.50 -13.89 67.83
CA LEU A 454 9.15 -14.92 68.64
C LEU A 454 9.04 -16.32 68.00
N ASN A 455 7.83 -16.75 67.64
CA ASN A 455 7.60 -18.08 67.04
C ASN A 455 8.43 -18.27 65.75
N SER A 456 8.58 -17.20 64.97
CA SER A 456 9.39 -17.24 63.74
C SER A 456 10.88 -17.33 64.07
N GLU A 457 11.37 -16.54 65.03
CA GLU A 457 12.78 -16.50 65.42
C GLU A 457 13.23 -17.79 66.09
N ILE A 458 12.44 -18.33 67.03
CA ILE A 458 12.77 -19.60 67.70
C ILE A 458 12.81 -20.76 66.70
N GLN A 459 11.93 -20.76 65.69
CA GLN A 459 11.94 -21.77 64.64
C GLN A 459 13.20 -21.68 63.78
N GLN A 460 13.59 -20.48 63.39
CA GLN A 460 14.82 -20.27 62.64
C GLN A 460 16.05 -20.72 63.45
N LYS A 461 16.14 -20.33 64.72
CA LYS A 461 17.26 -20.68 65.60
C LYS A 461 17.31 -22.16 65.94
N PHE A 462 16.16 -22.82 66.10
CA PHE A 462 16.08 -24.26 66.31
C PHE A 462 16.58 -25.05 65.09
N LEU A 463 16.22 -24.63 63.86
CA LEU A 463 16.76 -25.24 62.65
C LEU A 463 18.27 -25.00 62.52
N GLN A 464 18.75 -23.81 62.87
CA GLN A 464 20.19 -23.50 62.89
C GLN A 464 20.95 -24.38 63.89
N SER A 465 20.38 -24.65 65.07
CA SER A 465 21.01 -25.50 66.09
C SER A 465 21.05 -26.98 65.70
N GLN A 466 20.10 -27.47 64.89
CA GLN A 466 20.19 -28.81 64.31
C GLN A 466 21.26 -28.94 63.22
N GLN A 467 21.52 -27.87 62.47
CA GLN A 467 22.46 -27.89 61.35
C GLN A 467 23.93 -27.72 61.76
N HIS A 468 24.20 -27.05 62.89
CA HIS A 468 25.56 -26.76 63.35
C HIS A 468 25.88 -27.52 64.65
N SER A 469 26.88 -28.40 64.60
CA SER A 469 27.26 -29.31 65.70
C SER A 469 27.71 -28.64 67.01
N HIS A 470 27.91 -27.32 67.02
CA HIS A 470 28.34 -26.54 68.18
C HIS A 470 27.38 -25.40 68.53
N ALA A 471 26.27 -25.25 67.83
CA ALA A 471 25.31 -24.19 68.10
C ALA A 471 24.53 -24.49 69.38
N THR A 472 24.38 -23.46 70.21
CA THR A 472 23.58 -23.50 71.44
C THR A 472 22.35 -22.62 71.26
N LEU A 473 21.24 -23.03 71.86
CA LEU A 473 20.02 -22.24 71.89
C LEU A 473 19.38 -22.33 73.26
N LEU A 474 19.37 -21.23 74.00
CA LEU A 474 18.62 -21.12 75.24
C LEU A 474 17.29 -20.42 74.99
N PHE A 475 16.22 -20.99 75.52
CA PHE A 475 14.90 -20.38 75.60
C PHE A 475 14.49 -20.25 77.06
N ALA A 476 14.11 -19.04 77.47
CA ALA A 476 13.59 -18.78 78.80
C ALA A 476 12.20 -18.16 78.73
N MET A 477 11.30 -18.66 79.58
CA MET A 477 10.01 -18.04 79.87
C MET A 477 10.13 -17.27 81.17
N LEU A 478 9.66 -16.04 81.17
CA LEU A 478 9.70 -15.10 82.29
C LEU A 478 8.28 -14.64 82.58
N ASP A 479 7.92 -14.60 83.86
CA ASP A 479 6.61 -14.13 84.29
C ASP A 479 6.74 -13.22 85.52
N VAL A 480 5.95 -12.15 85.54
CA VAL A 480 5.97 -11.16 86.62
C VAL A 480 5.19 -11.68 87.82
N ASP A 481 5.89 -11.86 88.93
CA ASP A 481 5.31 -12.46 90.13
C ASP A 481 4.19 -11.58 90.71
N TYR A 482 3.03 -12.20 90.95
CA TYR A 482 1.83 -11.54 91.52
C TYR A 482 1.31 -10.35 90.70
N PHE A 483 1.55 -10.32 89.39
CA PHE A 483 1.12 -9.20 88.53
C PHE A 483 -0.39 -8.92 88.57
N LYS A 484 -1.23 -9.94 88.73
CA LYS A 484 -2.66 -9.74 88.95
C LYS A 484 -2.94 -8.90 90.21
N ASN A 485 -2.28 -9.20 91.32
CA ASN A 485 -2.40 -8.43 92.57
C ASN A 485 -1.89 -7.00 92.42
N TYR A 486 -0.85 -6.81 91.61
CA TYR A 486 -0.36 -5.49 91.25
C TYR A 486 -1.42 -4.69 90.49
N ASN A 487 -2.02 -5.29 89.45
CA ASN A 487 -3.10 -4.66 88.67
C ASN A 487 -4.35 -4.37 89.52
N ASP A 488 -4.74 -5.30 90.39
CA ASP A 488 -5.91 -5.14 91.25
C ASP A 488 -5.71 -3.99 92.27
N HIS A 489 -4.46 -3.68 92.63
CA HIS A 489 -4.12 -2.60 93.58
C HIS A 489 -3.87 -1.25 92.91
N TYR A 490 -3.04 -1.22 91.86
CA TYR A 490 -2.60 0.02 91.20
C TYR A 490 -3.40 0.38 89.93
N GLY A 491 -4.25 -0.53 89.46
CA GLY A 491 -5.00 -0.42 88.21
C GLY A 491 -4.19 -0.82 86.98
N HIS A 492 -4.90 -1.23 85.92
CA HIS A 492 -4.29 -1.72 84.67
C HIS A 492 -3.32 -0.71 84.01
N SER A 493 -3.59 0.59 84.08
CA SER A 493 -2.69 1.60 83.50
C SER A 493 -1.30 1.60 84.15
N LYS A 494 -1.23 1.37 85.47
CA LYS A 494 0.05 1.22 86.19
C LYS A 494 0.70 -0.14 85.90
N GLY A 495 -0.11 -1.17 85.65
CA GLY A 495 0.32 -2.46 85.09
C GLY A 495 1.05 -2.32 83.76
N ASP A 496 0.46 -1.56 82.85
CA ASP A 496 1.01 -1.30 81.52
C ASP A 496 2.33 -0.53 81.59
N GLU A 497 2.40 0.52 82.42
CA GLU A 497 3.62 1.30 82.66
C GLU A 497 4.75 0.41 83.19
N ILE A 498 4.44 -0.52 84.10
CA ILE A 498 5.46 -1.37 84.69
C ILE A 498 5.95 -2.45 83.73
N LEU A 499 5.09 -3.01 82.88
CA LEU A 499 5.51 -3.92 81.81
C LEU A 499 6.46 -3.22 80.82
N GLN A 500 6.20 -1.95 80.48
CA GLN A 500 7.11 -1.15 79.65
C GLN A 500 8.48 -0.94 80.32
N ASN A 501 8.50 -0.64 81.61
CA ASN A 501 9.74 -0.44 82.36
C ASN A 501 10.52 -1.75 82.52
N LEU A 502 9.84 -2.87 82.75
CA LEU A 502 10.46 -4.19 82.79
C LEU A 502 11.14 -4.54 81.46
N VAL A 503 10.50 -4.28 80.32
CA VAL A 503 11.13 -4.53 79.01
C VAL A 503 12.42 -3.73 78.85
N LYS A 504 12.47 -2.46 79.26
CA LYS A 504 13.69 -1.65 79.21
C LYS A 504 14.81 -2.25 80.06
N VAL A 505 14.48 -2.71 81.27
CA VAL A 505 15.44 -3.31 82.22
C VAL A 505 15.95 -4.65 81.71
N ILE A 506 15.05 -5.52 81.24
CA ILE A 506 15.41 -6.83 80.67
C ILE A 506 16.30 -6.64 79.45
N GLN A 507 15.89 -5.78 78.51
CA GLN A 507 16.64 -5.57 77.27
C GLN A 507 18.03 -4.95 77.51
N ALA A 508 18.17 -4.03 78.47
CA ALA A 508 19.48 -3.47 78.86
C ALA A 508 20.38 -4.49 79.57
N SER A 509 19.80 -5.56 80.13
CA SER A 509 20.52 -6.61 80.83
C SER A 509 20.96 -7.76 79.92
N LEU A 510 20.35 -7.89 78.73
CA LEU A 510 20.66 -8.91 77.74
C LEU A 510 21.84 -8.50 76.82
N PRO A 511 22.54 -9.47 76.18
CA PRO A 511 23.52 -9.15 75.16
C PRO A 511 22.84 -8.55 73.92
N GLN A 512 23.62 -7.93 73.03
CA GLN A 512 23.11 -7.37 71.77
C GLN A 512 22.41 -8.41 70.88
N SER A 513 22.81 -9.67 70.97
CA SER A 513 22.16 -10.80 70.28
C SER A 513 20.93 -11.37 71.00
N GLY A 514 20.59 -10.83 72.17
CA GLY A 514 19.45 -11.28 72.97
C GLY A 514 18.12 -10.86 72.37
N TYR A 515 17.23 -11.84 72.21
CA TYR A 515 15.90 -11.62 71.64
C TYR A 515 14.87 -11.65 72.75
N LEU A 516 14.24 -10.50 73.02
CA LEU A 516 13.17 -10.36 74.01
C LEU A 516 11.82 -10.20 73.31
N ALA A 517 10.87 -11.06 73.66
CA ALA A 517 9.51 -10.97 73.17
C ALA A 517 8.49 -10.98 74.30
N ARG A 518 7.35 -10.31 74.11
CA ARG A 518 6.17 -10.47 74.95
C ARG A 518 5.36 -11.67 74.45
N TYR A 519 5.25 -12.69 75.29
CA TYR A 519 4.55 -13.93 74.97
C TYR A 519 3.02 -13.75 75.10
N GLY A 520 2.57 -13.04 76.14
CA GLY A 520 1.17 -12.65 76.34
C GLY A 520 0.94 -12.13 77.76
N GLY A 521 0.08 -11.11 77.94
CA GLY A 521 -0.16 -10.54 79.28
C GLY A 521 1.13 -10.04 79.94
N GLU A 522 1.50 -10.64 81.06
CA GLU A 522 2.70 -10.41 81.85
C GLU A 522 3.87 -11.37 81.55
N GLU A 523 3.69 -12.28 80.59
CA GLU A 523 4.68 -13.28 80.21
C GLU A 523 5.60 -12.74 79.11
N PHE A 524 6.90 -12.94 79.30
CA PHE A 524 7.96 -12.62 78.35
C PHE A 524 8.76 -13.87 78.01
N ALA A 525 9.33 -13.90 76.82
CA ALA A 525 10.24 -14.94 76.39
C ALA A 525 11.58 -14.32 75.98
N ILE A 526 12.66 -14.98 76.36
CA ILE A 526 14.02 -14.60 76.00
C ILE A 526 14.63 -15.75 75.19
N LEU A 527 15.22 -15.41 74.04
CA LEU A 527 15.98 -16.35 73.22
C LEU A 527 17.44 -15.87 73.15
N LEU A 528 18.36 -16.79 73.43
CA LEU A 528 19.80 -16.57 73.36
C LEU A 528 20.43 -17.68 72.53
N GLY A 529 20.94 -17.33 71.35
CA GLY A 529 21.62 -18.26 70.46
C GLY A 529 23.13 -18.02 70.45
N ASP A 530 23.89 -19.08 70.15
CA ASP A 530 25.31 -19.01 69.80
C ASP A 530 26.21 -18.44 70.92
N ILE A 531 25.80 -18.64 72.18
CA ILE A 531 26.58 -18.30 73.37
C ILE A 531 26.67 -19.50 74.33
N PRO A 532 27.79 -19.67 75.07
CA PRO A 532 27.91 -20.76 76.04
C PRO A 532 26.76 -20.72 77.07
N ILE A 533 26.15 -21.87 77.37
CA ILE A 533 24.95 -21.95 78.22
C ILE A 533 25.18 -21.33 79.60
N GLN A 534 26.36 -21.52 80.19
CA GLN A 534 26.72 -20.89 81.47
C GLN A 534 26.66 -19.36 81.40
N VAL A 535 27.11 -18.77 80.29
CA VAL A 535 27.04 -17.32 80.05
C VAL A 535 25.60 -16.89 79.82
N ALA A 536 24.81 -17.70 79.09
CA ALA A 536 23.39 -17.43 78.87
C ALA A 536 22.59 -17.41 80.18
N LEU A 537 22.86 -18.36 81.09
CA LEU A 537 22.24 -18.41 82.43
C LEU A 537 22.65 -17.19 83.28
N GLN A 538 23.92 -16.77 83.23
CA GLN A 538 24.37 -15.54 83.91
C GLN A 538 23.60 -14.30 83.43
N TYR A 539 23.25 -14.21 82.15
CA TYR A 539 22.41 -13.13 81.65
C TYR A 539 20.99 -13.16 82.24
N LEU A 540 20.40 -14.35 82.40
CA LEU A 540 19.08 -14.48 83.03
C LEU A 540 19.12 -14.13 84.52
N GLU A 541 20.15 -14.58 85.24
CA GLU A 541 20.36 -14.19 86.65
C GLU A 541 20.55 -12.67 86.78
N ARG A 542 21.33 -12.07 85.87
CA ARG A 542 21.50 -10.62 85.79
C ARG A 542 20.16 -9.92 85.55
N VAL A 543 19.31 -10.42 84.66
CA VAL A 543 17.97 -9.86 84.43
C VAL A 543 17.16 -9.83 85.73
N ILE A 544 17.10 -10.94 86.46
CA ILE A 544 16.38 -11.01 87.74
C ILE A 544 16.95 -10.01 88.74
N GLN A 545 18.27 -9.97 88.88
CA GLN A 545 18.96 -9.09 89.82
C GLN A 545 18.76 -7.61 89.48
N GLN A 546 18.85 -7.24 88.19
CA GLN A 546 18.62 -5.86 87.75
C GLN A 546 17.18 -5.42 87.98
N ILE A 547 16.19 -6.31 87.80
CA ILE A 547 14.79 -6.01 88.13
C ILE A 547 14.62 -5.76 89.63
N ARG A 548 15.24 -6.58 90.50
CA ARG A 548 15.22 -6.35 91.95
C ARG A 548 15.83 -5.02 92.34
N GLU A 549 16.95 -4.64 91.71
CA GLU A 549 17.66 -3.38 91.98
C GLU A 549 16.85 -2.13 91.61
N GLN A 550 15.91 -2.24 90.66
CA GLN A 550 14.99 -1.13 90.38
C GLN A 550 14.03 -0.86 91.54
N GLN A 551 13.79 -1.84 92.42
CA GLN A 551 12.87 -1.75 93.55
C GLN A 551 11.50 -1.16 93.19
N PHE A 552 10.95 -1.54 92.02
CA PHE A 552 9.61 -1.11 91.62
C PHE A 552 8.59 -1.56 92.65
N GLU A 553 7.93 -0.61 93.31
CA GLU A 553 7.06 -0.86 94.45
C GLU A 553 5.92 -1.85 94.12
N HIS A 554 5.67 -2.83 94.98
CA HIS A 554 4.49 -3.69 94.91
C HIS A 554 3.99 -4.01 96.33
N LEU A 555 3.08 -3.17 96.85
CA LEU A 555 2.62 -3.25 98.24
C LEU A 555 1.60 -4.38 98.52
N ASN A 556 0.82 -4.81 97.52
CA ASN A 556 -0.23 -5.83 97.67
C ASN A 556 0.26 -7.26 97.39
N ARG A 557 1.46 -7.62 97.86
CA ARG A 557 2.01 -8.98 97.69
C ARG A 557 1.73 -9.87 98.89
N PRO A 558 1.29 -11.13 98.68
CA PRO A 558 1.02 -12.06 99.78
C PRO A 558 2.30 -12.67 100.40
N ASP A 559 3.46 -12.52 99.76
CA ASP A 559 4.74 -13.07 100.20
C ASP A 559 5.59 -12.11 101.06
N GLY A 560 5.07 -10.91 101.37
CA GLY A 560 5.71 -9.93 102.23
C GLY A 560 6.86 -9.13 101.60
N LYS A 561 7.17 -9.33 100.31
CA LYS A 561 8.11 -8.48 99.57
C LYS A 561 7.43 -7.15 99.19
N ALA A 562 8.20 -6.07 99.12
CA ALA A 562 7.69 -4.72 98.82
C ALA A 562 7.94 -4.25 97.39
N TRP A 563 8.54 -5.08 96.53
CA TRP A 563 8.89 -4.74 95.15
C TRP A 563 8.54 -5.86 94.17
N ILE A 564 8.55 -5.54 92.88
CA ILE A 564 8.29 -6.48 91.78
C ILE A 564 9.46 -7.43 91.61
N THR A 565 9.11 -8.69 91.39
CA THR A 565 10.06 -9.76 91.11
C THR A 565 9.57 -10.54 89.90
N VAL A 566 10.45 -11.32 89.29
CA VAL A 566 10.09 -12.18 88.17
C VAL A 566 10.57 -13.59 88.45
N SER A 567 9.78 -14.56 88.04
CA SER A 567 10.20 -15.96 87.99
C SER A 567 10.62 -16.29 86.57
N VAL A 568 11.71 -17.02 86.41
CA VAL A 568 12.25 -17.40 85.10
C VAL A 568 12.45 -18.90 85.04
N GLY A 569 11.93 -19.54 83.99
CA GLY A 569 12.17 -20.93 83.64
C GLY A 569 12.97 -21.02 82.35
N ALA A 570 14.12 -21.68 82.37
CA ALA A 570 14.97 -21.82 81.19
C ALA A 570 15.19 -23.28 80.79
N ALA A 571 15.24 -23.50 79.48
CA ALA A 571 15.64 -24.76 78.84
C ALA A 571 16.59 -24.45 77.68
N TRP A 572 17.45 -25.39 77.32
CA TRP A 572 18.44 -25.14 76.26
C TRP A 572 18.72 -26.36 75.39
N ILE A 573 19.17 -26.07 74.18
CA ILE A 573 19.76 -27.04 73.26
C ILE A 573 21.27 -26.89 73.30
N SER A 574 21.95 -28.02 73.42
CA SER A 574 23.40 -28.15 73.27
C SER A 574 23.72 -29.38 72.40
N PRO A 575 24.98 -29.58 71.99
CA PRO A 575 25.35 -30.79 71.25
C PRO A 575 25.04 -32.10 72.01
N GLN A 576 25.01 -32.05 73.34
CA GLN A 576 24.74 -33.18 74.23
C GLN A 576 23.25 -33.29 74.62
N HIS A 577 22.45 -32.23 74.46
CA HIS A 577 21.05 -32.18 74.88
C HIS A 577 20.17 -31.59 73.77
N GLN A 578 19.32 -32.41 73.17
CA GLN A 578 18.45 -32.01 72.07
C GLN A 578 16.98 -32.27 72.39
N TYR A 579 16.09 -31.49 71.77
CA TYR A 579 14.64 -31.71 71.81
C TYR A 579 14.13 -32.11 70.42
N ALA A 580 13.06 -32.90 70.39
CA ALA A 580 12.44 -33.37 69.13
C ALA A 580 11.88 -32.22 68.27
N ASP A 581 11.33 -31.20 68.91
CA ASP A 581 10.80 -30.01 68.27
C ASP A 581 10.86 -28.79 69.20
N ILE A 582 10.49 -27.63 68.68
CA ILE A 582 10.45 -26.36 69.42
C ILE A 582 9.43 -26.42 70.57
N HIS A 583 8.32 -27.13 70.40
CA HIS A 583 7.28 -27.21 71.42
C HIS A 583 7.79 -27.94 72.66
N ALA A 584 8.62 -28.98 72.48
CA ALA A 584 9.28 -29.68 73.58
C ALA A 584 10.25 -28.77 74.35
N LEU A 585 11.06 -27.96 73.65
CA LEU A 585 11.95 -26.95 74.27
C LEU A 585 11.15 -25.91 75.08
N MET A 586 10.11 -25.34 74.47
CA MET A 586 9.27 -24.33 75.13
C MET A 586 8.54 -24.92 76.35
N LYS A 587 8.05 -26.16 76.22
CA LYS A 587 7.38 -26.87 77.32
C LYS A 587 8.35 -27.16 78.47
N ALA A 588 9.60 -27.51 78.18
CA ALA A 588 10.61 -27.69 79.21
C ALA A 588 10.85 -26.39 80.00
N ALA A 589 11.00 -25.25 79.31
CA ALA A 589 11.14 -23.95 79.97
C ALA A 589 9.90 -23.57 80.81
N ASP A 590 8.69 -23.86 80.32
CA ASP A 590 7.43 -23.63 81.05
C ASP A 590 7.35 -24.47 82.34
N VAL A 591 7.76 -25.74 82.28
CA VAL A 591 7.88 -26.60 83.48
C VAL A 591 8.86 -26.00 84.48
N GLN A 592 9.99 -25.48 84.03
CA GLN A 592 10.96 -24.85 84.93
C GLN A 592 10.41 -23.55 85.54
N LEU A 593 9.64 -22.77 84.78
CA LEU A 593 9.00 -21.55 85.26
C LEU A 593 7.93 -21.87 86.31
N TYR A 594 7.13 -22.91 86.06
CA TYR A 594 6.17 -23.42 87.03
C TYR A 594 6.86 -23.82 88.34
N LEU A 595 7.96 -24.57 88.26
CA LEU A 595 8.77 -24.92 89.43
C LEU A 595 9.33 -23.69 90.15
N ALA A 596 9.84 -22.69 89.43
CA ALA A 596 10.32 -21.43 90.02
C ALA A 596 9.19 -20.72 90.81
N LYS A 597 7.98 -20.67 90.26
CA LYS A 597 6.80 -20.09 90.92
C LYS A 597 6.36 -20.86 92.17
N HIS A 598 6.52 -22.19 92.18
CA HIS A 598 6.10 -23.05 93.30
C HIS A 598 7.15 -23.20 94.40
N THR A 599 8.42 -22.91 94.11
CA THR A 599 9.53 -23.04 95.08
C THR A 599 9.93 -21.70 95.72
N GLY A 600 9.07 -20.67 95.63
CA GLY A 600 9.26 -19.39 96.33
C GLY A 600 9.23 -18.15 95.45
N ARG A 601 9.08 -18.30 94.12
CA ARG A 601 9.13 -17.20 93.13
C ARG A 601 10.46 -16.45 93.15
N ASP A 602 10.58 -15.38 92.34
CA ASP A 602 11.74 -14.50 92.34
C ASP A 602 13.05 -15.25 92.16
N GLN A 603 13.13 -16.13 91.16
CA GLN A 603 14.30 -16.96 90.93
C GLN A 603 14.34 -17.49 89.51
N LEU A 604 15.55 -17.88 89.10
CA LEU A 604 15.77 -18.63 87.89
C LEU A 604 15.73 -20.12 88.26
N ASN A 605 14.95 -20.89 87.52
CA ASN A 605 15.01 -22.33 87.55
C ASN A 605 15.26 -22.85 86.13
N PHE A 606 16.01 -23.93 86.01
CA PHE A 606 16.42 -24.48 84.73
C PHE A 606 16.63 -25.99 84.84
N GLU A 607 16.49 -26.69 83.71
CA GLU A 607 16.72 -28.13 83.67
C GLU A 607 18.18 -28.44 84.01
N GLN A 608 18.48 -29.34 84.96
CA GLN A 608 19.86 -29.79 85.16
C GLN A 608 20.16 -30.84 84.10
N GLY A 609 21.00 -30.50 83.11
CA GLY A 609 21.48 -31.47 82.13
C GLY A 609 22.18 -32.62 82.85
N ALA A 610 21.93 -33.87 82.42
CA ALA A 610 22.73 -35.00 82.86
C ALA A 610 24.16 -34.81 82.32
N ASP A 611 25.12 -34.53 83.20
CA ASP A 611 26.54 -34.39 82.86
C ASP A 611 27.14 -35.64 82.19
#